data_AF-A0A8K1FUV0-F1
#
_entry.id   AF-A0A8K1FUV0-F1
#
_cell.length_a   1.000
_cell.length_b   1.000
_cell.length_c   1.000
_cell.angle_alpha   90.00
_cell.angle_beta   90.00
_cell.angle_gamma   90.00
#
_symmetry.space_group_name_H-M   'P 1'
#
loop_
_entity.id
_entity.type
_entity.pdbx_description
1 polymer ?
#
loop_
_entity_poly.entity_id
_entity_poly.type
_entity_poly.pdbx_seq_one_letter_code
_entity_poly.pdbx_strand_id
1 'polypeptide(L)'
;MLALIISGVFLVYLGLKSNSIVFIPQRASIGSYFAETKYVTTFYINRSILFNNDTVINTNSMFSALTEKLVINGYFNTTANYYQGNYTANLTIKTPYWSKLLGTIGKGNLTSHFLSYSPNFTYYNNLVKEINNQLKIQGISYIVILNISVYANLKYPYGEEPIYVRDGIVIENSSFNISVLNYNDSTVSGSFYREILIKATSGYNYTYFYGAFFLILFGISAFFIVTPDAMKIINRNSIRGPPPPTNMTQIKVNSLEDFMKMMRHYNARAIRFDSGYYFIHDNVVYLYSYNS
;
A
#
# COMPACT_ATOMS: atom_id res chain seq x y z
N MET A 1 49.08 0.93 10.88
CA MET A 1 48.75 0.25 9.61
C MET A 1 48.10 -1.12 9.83
N LEU A 2 48.83 -2.10 10.39
CA LEU A 2 48.33 -3.47 10.59
C LEU A 2 46.99 -3.54 11.36
N ALA A 3 46.88 -2.78 12.45
CA ALA A 3 45.64 -2.72 13.24
C ALA A 3 44.42 -2.19 12.45
N LEU A 4 44.62 -1.22 11.54
CA LEU A 4 43.55 -0.64 10.72
C LEU A 4 43.06 -1.62 9.65
N ILE A 5 43.99 -2.37 9.04
CA ILE A 5 43.68 -3.40 8.06
C ILE A 5 42.93 -4.57 8.72
N ILE A 6 43.40 -5.05 9.88
CA ILE A 6 42.73 -6.11 10.65
C ILE A 6 41.32 -5.67 11.06
N SER A 7 41.16 -4.42 11.50
CA SER A 7 39.85 -3.86 11.87
C SER A 7 38.92 -3.78 10.66
N GLY A 8 39.42 -3.39 9.48
CA GLY A 8 38.66 -3.40 8.24
C GLY A 8 38.17 -4.80 7.85
N VAL A 9 39.06 -5.81 7.89
CA VAL A 9 38.70 -7.21 7.61
C VAL A 9 37.66 -7.72 8.60
N PHE A 10 37.79 -7.37 9.89
CA PHE A 10 36.83 -7.74 10.92
C PHE A 10 35.44 -7.12 10.66
N LEU A 11 35.37 -5.86 10.20
CA LEU A 11 34.12 -5.23 9.82
C LEU A 11 33.48 -5.90 8.59
N VAL A 12 34.25 -6.31 7.57
CA VAL A 12 33.71 -7.10 6.44
C VAL A 12 33.10 -8.41 6.94
N TYR A 13 33.78 -9.10 7.86
CA TYR A 13 33.26 -10.33 8.47
C TYR A 13 31.96 -10.08 9.26
N LEU A 14 31.88 -9.01 10.05
CA LEU A 14 30.63 -8.63 10.73
C LEU A 14 29.51 -8.26 9.75
N GLY A 15 29.85 -7.59 8.65
CA GLY A 15 28.93 -7.28 7.56
C GLY A 15 28.33 -8.55 6.95
N LEU A 16 29.14 -9.57 6.68
CA LEU A 16 28.66 -10.87 6.19
C LEU A 16 27.79 -11.59 7.24
N LYS A 17 28.21 -11.58 8.51
CA LYS A 17 27.49 -12.22 9.63
C LYS A 17 26.17 -11.52 9.98
N SER A 18 25.99 -10.26 9.59
CA SER A 18 24.77 -9.49 9.84
C SER A 18 23.56 -9.98 9.02
N ASN A 19 23.79 -10.76 7.95
CA ASN A 19 22.71 -11.37 7.20
C ASN A 19 22.09 -12.52 8.02
N SER A 20 20.81 -12.38 8.33
CA SER A 20 20.07 -13.33 9.14
C SER A 20 18.82 -13.78 8.40
N ILE A 21 18.38 -15.00 8.72
CA ILE A 21 17.10 -15.49 8.24
C ILE A 21 16.00 -14.83 9.09
N VAL A 22 15.07 -14.17 8.42
CA VAL A 22 13.89 -13.57 9.02
C VAL A 22 12.65 -14.25 8.44
N PHE A 23 11.66 -14.49 9.30
CA PHE A 23 10.36 -15.01 8.89
C PHE A 23 9.38 -13.85 8.78
N ILE A 24 8.88 -13.61 7.58
CA ILE A 24 7.92 -12.53 7.31
C ILE A 24 6.54 -13.16 7.14
N PRO A 25 5.50 -12.67 7.84
CA PRO A 25 4.14 -13.12 7.62
C PRO A 25 3.67 -12.65 6.23
N GLN A 26 3.20 -13.58 5.42
CA GLN A 26 2.54 -13.31 4.15
C GLN A 26 1.19 -14.01 4.11
N ARG A 27 0.20 -13.39 3.44
CA ARG A 27 -1.11 -13.99 3.22
C ARG A 27 -1.09 -14.81 1.93
N ALA A 28 -1.39 -16.10 2.04
CA ALA A 28 -1.62 -16.99 0.90
C ALA A 28 -3.12 -17.27 0.76
N SER A 29 -3.65 -17.19 -0.47
CA SER A 29 -5.04 -17.57 -0.74
C SER A 29 -5.19 -19.08 -0.60
N ILE A 30 -6.19 -19.52 0.16
CA ILE A 30 -6.48 -20.93 0.41
C ILE A 30 -7.85 -21.37 -0.11
N GLY A 31 -8.67 -20.42 -0.55
CA GLY A 31 -9.99 -20.68 -1.11
C GLY A 31 -10.67 -19.40 -1.56
N SER A 32 -11.82 -19.55 -2.21
CA SER A 32 -12.67 -18.44 -2.62
C SER A 32 -14.12 -18.72 -2.33
N TYR A 33 -14.92 -17.66 -2.26
CA TYR A 33 -16.36 -17.75 -2.15
C TYR A 33 -17.02 -16.91 -3.24
N PHE A 34 -18.17 -17.37 -3.70
CA PHE A 34 -19.04 -16.67 -4.62
C PHE A 34 -20.50 -16.89 -4.22
N ALA A 35 -21.28 -15.83 -4.27
CA ALA A 35 -22.73 -15.87 -4.12
C ALA A 35 -23.40 -14.80 -4.98
N GLU A 36 -24.57 -15.13 -5.51
CA GLU A 36 -25.37 -14.22 -6.31
C GLU A 36 -26.86 -14.34 -6.00
N THR A 37 -27.57 -13.23 -6.11
CA THR A 37 -29.02 -13.18 -6.15
C THR A 37 -29.46 -12.92 -7.59
N LYS A 38 -30.42 -13.71 -8.06
CA LYS A 38 -30.95 -13.60 -9.42
C LYS A 38 -32.46 -13.52 -9.43
N TYR A 39 -33.01 -12.68 -10.29
CA TYR A 39 -34.45 -12.51 -10.44
C TYR A 39 -34.96 -12.91 -11.81
N VAL A 40 -35.98 -13.77 -11.83
CA VAL A 40 -36.65 -14.21 -13.05
C VAL A 40 -38.10 -13.75 -13.02
N THR A 41 -38.50 -13.03 -14.07
CA THR A 41 -39.88 -12.60 -14.28
C THR A 41 -40.55 -13.45 -15.33
N THR A 42 -41.77 -13.89 -15.05
CA THR A 42 -42.60 -14.64 -16.00
C THR A 42 -43.95 -13.97 -16.14
N PHE A 43 -44.42 -13.80 -17.38
CA PHE A 43 -45.75 -13.33 -17.70
C PHE A 43 -46.62 -14.49 -18.16
N TYR A 44 -47.84 -14.58 -17.62
CA TYR A 44 -48.84 -15.52 -18.09
C TYR A 44 -49.81 -14.83 -19.06
N ILE A 45 -49.88 -15.36 -20.28
CA ILE A 45 -50.82 -14.90 -21.30
C ILE A 45 -52.12 -15.70 -21.19
N ASN A 46 -53.22 -15.01 -20.91
CA ASN A 46 -54.53 -15.63 -20.88
C ASN A 46 -54.95 -16.05 -22.30
N ARG A 47 -55.08 -17.36 -22.53
CA ARG A 47 -55.35 -17.96 -23.86
C ARG A 47 -56.75 -17.65 -24.41
N SER A 48 -57.69 -17.17 -23.59
CA SER A 48 -59.09 -16.95 -24.01
C SER A 48 -59.31 -15.70 -24.88
N ILE A 49 -58.28 -14.86 -25.07
CA ILE A 49 -58.37 -13.59 -25.81
C ILE A 49 -57.95 -13.76 -27.28
N LEU A 50 -57.51 -14.96 -27.68
CA LEU A 50 -57.16 -15.26 -29.08
C LEU A 50 -58.43 -15.57 -29.88
N PHE A 51 -58.91 -14.54 -30.59
CA PHE A 51 -59.86 -14.56 -31.71
C PHE A 51 -61.33 -14.90 -31.39
N ASN A 52 -62.08 -13.90 -30.92
CA ASN A 52 -63.51 -13.84 -31.21
C ASN A 52 -63.73 -12.77 -32.31
N ASN A 53 -64.19 -13.19 -33.49
CA ASN A 53 -64.24 -12.37 -34.71
C ASN A 53 -65.31 -11.25 -34.69
N ASP A 54 -66.13 -11.16 -33.64
CA ASP A 54 -67.37 -10.36 -33.68
C ASP A 54 -67.31 -9.03 -32.91
N THR A 55 -66.18 -8.62 -32.35
CA THR A 55 -66.08 -7.35 -31.61
C THR A 55 -64.87 -6.54 -32.04
N VAL A 56 -65.09 -5.28 -32.41
CA VAL A 56 -64.05 -4.27 -32.66
C VAL A 56 -63.02 -4.33 -31.54
N ILE A 57 -61.84 -4.81 -31.87
CA ILE A 57 -60.74 -5.03 -30.93
C ILE A 57 -60.22 -3.67 -30.46
N ASN A 58 -60.47 -3.33 -29.20
CA ASN A 58 -59.71 -2.29 -28.53
C ASN A 58 -58.33 -2.87 -28.18
N THR A 59 -57.36 -2.70 -29.07
CA THR A 59 -55.98 -3.21 -28.95
C THR A 59 -55.32 -2.88 -27.61
N ASN A 60 -55.74 -1.79 -26.97
CA ASN A 60 -55.25 -1.35 -25.67
C ASN A 60 -55.75 -2.22 -24.50
N SER A 61 -57.01 -2.68 -24.50
CA SER A 61 -57.51 -3.57 -23.43
C SER A 61 -57.03 -5.01 -23.57
N MET A 62 -56.60 -5.43 -24.77
CA MET A 62 -56.03 -6.76 -24.98
C MET A 62 -54.65 -6.89 -24.33
N PHE A 63 -53.76 -5.89 -24.42
CA PHE A 63 -52.39 -6.02 -23.88
C PHE A 63 -52.34 -6.18 -22.34
N SER A 64 -53.20 -5.46 -21.61
CA SER A 64 -53.28 -5.58 -20.14
C SER A 64 -53.93 -6.88 -19.69
N ALA A 65 -54.88 -7.42 -20.46
CA ALA A 65 -55.51 -8.71 -20.21
C ALA A 65 -54.64 -9.91 -20.67
N LEU A 66 -53.78 -9.70 -21.68
CA LEU A 66 -52.78 -10.67 -22.16
C LEU A 66 -51.57 -10.83 -21.23
N THR A 67 -51.40 -9.99 -20.20
CA THR A 67 -50.26 -10.03 -19.27
C THR A 67 -50.69 -10.29 -17.82
N GLU A 68 -51.84 -10.94 -17.66
CA GLU A 68 -52.71 -10.93 -16.46
C GLU A 68 -52.03 -11.31 -15.14
N LYS A 69 -50.89 -12.01 -15.15
CA LYS A 69 -50.10 -12.29 -13.94
C LYS A 69 -48.61 -12.23 -14.21
N LEU A 70 -47.96 -11.14 -13.77
CA LEU A 70 -46.52 -11.10 -13.57
C LEU A 70 -46.17 -11.91 -12.31
N VAL A 71 -45.19 -12.80 -12.41
CA VAL A 71 -44.59 -13.48 -11.26
C VAL A 71 -43.10 -13.16 -11.23
N ILE A 72 -42.62 -12.74 -10.07
CA ILE A 72 -41.23 -12.43 -9.80
C ILE A 72 -40.69 -13.49 -8.86
N ASN A 73 -39.68 -14.21 -9.34
CA ASN A 73 -39.01 -15.27 -8.60
C ASN A 73 -37.59 -14.83 -8.24
N GLY A 74 -37.24 -14.93 -6.96
CA GLY A 74 -35.90 -14.66 -6.44
C GLY A 74 -35.16 -15.94 -6.11
N TYR A 75 -33.94 -16.06 -6.63
CA TYR A 75 -33.06 -17.20 -6.44
C TYR A 75 -31.75 -16.78 -5.81
N PHE A 76 -31.21 -17.65 -4.96
CA PHE A 76 -29.90 -17.48 -4.33
C PHE A 76 -28.99 -18.63 -4.72
N ASN A 77 -27.91 -18.31 -5.42
CA ASN A 77 -26.90 -19.27 -5.85
C ASN A 77 -25.60 -18.99 -5.09
N THR A 78 -24.92 -20.05 -4.65
CA THR A 78 -23.61 -19.93 -4.01
C THR A 78 -22.78 -21.19 -4.26
N THR A 79 -21.45 -21.03 -4.24
CA THR A 79 -20.50 -22.15 -4.24
C THR A 79 -20.26 -22.75 -2.85
N ALA A 80 -20.91 -22.23 -1.81
CA ALA A 80 -20.79 -22.75 -0.44
C ALA A 80 -21.44 -24.12 -0.28
N ASN A 81 -20.80 -25.00 0.52
CA ASN A 81 -21.36 -26.31 0.84
C ASN A 81 -22.66 -26.22 1.66
N TYR A 82 -22.74 -25.19 2.51
CA TYR A 82 -23.90 -24.89 3.32
C TYR A 82 -24.00 -23.38 3.52
N TYR A 83 -25.23 -22.88 3.62
CA TYR A 83 -25.48 -21.51 4.02
C TYR A 83 -26.74 -21.44 4.90
N GLN A 84 -26.75 -20.46 5.79
CA GLN A 84 -27.94 -20.10 6.56
C GLN A 84 -28.11 -18.59 6.47
N GLY A 85 -29.36 -18.15 6.28
CA GLY A 85 -29.63 -16.74 6.11
C GLY A 85 -31.11 -16.45 6.17
N ASN A 86 -31.43 -15.17 6.01
CA ASN A 86 -32.79 -14.68 5.87
C ASN A 86 -32.88 -13.68 4.71
N TYR A 87 -34.10 -13.49 4.24
CA TYR A 87 -34.41 -12.46 3.27
C TYR A 87 -35.58 -11.61 3.75
N THR A 88 -35.66 -10.40 3.24
CA THR A 88 -36.80 -9.49 3.42
C THR A 88 -37.05 -8.75 2.11
N ALA A 89 -38.31 -8.71 1.69
CA ALA A 89 -38.78 -8.01 0.51
C ALA A 89 -39.84 -6.98 0.92
N ASN A 90 -39.55 -5.71 0.67
CA ASN A 90 -40.43 -4.59 1.00
C ASN A 90 -40.99 -3.98 -0.28
N LEU A 91 -42.27 -3.62 -0.23
CA LEU A 91 -43.02 -3.10 -1.36
C LEU A 91 -43.32 -1.61 -1.15
N THR A 92 -42.99 -0.81 -2.14
CA THR A 92 -43.33 0.61 -2.20
C THR A 92 -44.03 0.91 -3.51
N ILE A 93 -45.10 1.71 -3.45
CA ILE A 93 -45.69 2.32 -4.65
C ILE A 93 -45.28 3.77 -4.70
N LYS A 94 -44.92 4.24 -5.89
CA LYS A 94 -44.53 5.63 -6.12
C LYS A 94 -45.20 6.17 -7.38
N THR A 95 -45.68 7.39 -7.30
CA THR A 95 -46.11 8.22 -8.43
C THR A 95 -45.14 9.39 -8.57
N PRO A 96 -45.28 10.25 -9.58
CA PRO A 96 -44.51 11.49 -9.64
C PRO A 96 -44.72 12.43 -8.45
N TYR A 97 -45.85 12.30 -7.73
CA TYR A 97 -46.29 13.25 -6.71
C TYR A 97 -46.16 12.71 -5.28
N TRP A 98 -46.20 11.40 -5.08
CA TRP A 98 -46.16 10.79 -3.76
C TRP A 98 -45.56 9.40 -3.80
N SER A 99 -45.16 8.91 -2.63
CA SER A 99 -44.73 7.52 -2.44
C SER A 99 -45.35 6.95 -1.17
N LYS A 100 -45.68 5.67 -1.19
CA LYS A 100 -46.30 4.95 -0.08
C LYS A 100 -45.65 3.59 0.10
N LEU A 101 -45.07 3.36 1.27
CA LEU A 101 -44.62 2.04 1.69
C LEU A 101 -45.86 1.18 1.98
N LEU A 102 -45.97 0.05 1.29
CA LEU A 102 -47.04 -0.93 1.51
C LEU A 102 -46.65 -2.00 2.54
N GLY A 103 -45.38 -2.05 2.92
CA GLY A 103 -44.85 -2.93 3.96
C GLY A 103 -44.08 -4.12 3.39
N THR A 104 -43.89 -5.13 4.23
CA THR A 104 -43.14 -6.34 3.90
C THR A 104 -44.05 -7.36 3.20
N ILE A 105 -43.71 -7.71 1.96
CA ILE A 105 -44.45 -8.70 1.16
C ILE A 105 -43.87 -10.12 1.27
N GLY A 106 -42.63 -10.23 1.73
CA GLY A 106 -41.94 -11.50 1.90
C GLY A 106 -40.86 -11.37 2.96
N LYS A 107 -40.82 -12.33 3.88
CA LYS A 107 -39.73 -12.50 4.83
C LYS A 107 -39.63 -13.97 5.17
N GLY A 108 -38.41 -14.46 5.37
CA GLY A 108 -38.22 -15.86 5.72
C GLY A 108 -36.77 -16.27 5.72
N ASN A 109 -36.56 -17.57 5.92
CA ASN A 109 -35.26 -18.19 5.79
C ASN A 109 -34.84 -18.20 4.32
N LEU A 110 -33.54 -18.03 4.09
CA LEU A 110 -32.97 -18.07 2.75
C LEU A 110 -32.89 -19.51 2.25
N THR A 111 -33.38 -19.73 1.05
CA THR A 111 -33.34 -20.99 0.30
C THR A 111 -32.92 -20.71 -1.14
N SER A 112 -32.62 -21.74 -1.93
CA SER A 112 -32.19 -21.58 -3.33
C SER A 112 -33.22 -20.83 -4.17
N HIS A 113 -34.51 -21.08 -3.92
CA HIS A 113 -35.62 -20.25 -4.34
C HIS A 113 -36.25 -19.64 -3.09
N PHE A 114 -36.08 -18.33 -2.88
CA PHE A 114 -36.46 -17.68 -1.62
C PHE A 114 -37.66 -16.73 -1.75
N LEU A 115 -38.01 -16.30 -2.96
CA LEU A 115 -39.11 -15.36 -3.17
C LEU A 115 -39.92 -15.79 -4.39
N SER A 116 -41.24 -15.83 -4.23
CA SER A 116 -42.21 -15.85 -5.33
C SER A 116 -43.25 -14.79 -5.03
N TYR A 117 -43.35 -13.78 -5.89
CA TYR A 117 -44.23 -12.63 -5.70
C TYR A 117 -45.03 -12.32 -6.96
N SER A 118 -46.33 -12.16 -6.81
CA SER A 118 -47.25 -11.73 -7.86
C SER A 118 -47.87 -10.39 -7.48
N PRO A 119 -47.60 -9.30 -8.22
CA PRO A 119 -48.17 -7.99 -7.94
C PRO A 119 -49.70 -7.99 -8.15
N ASN A 120 -50.45 -7.40 -7.22
CA ASN A 120 -51.89 -7.21 -7.36
C ASN A 120 -52.20 -5.85 -8.01
N PHE A 121 -52.10 -5.78 -9.34
CA PHE A 121 -52.30 -4.54 -10.10
C PHE A 121 -53.70 -3.94 -9.92
N THR A 122 -54.73 -4.75 -9.74
CA THR A 122 -56.10 -4.27 -9.46
C THR A 122 -56.15 -3.50 -8.15
N TYR A 123 -55.54 -4.05 -7.09
CA TYR A 123 -55.44 -3.36 -5.80
C TYR A 123 -54.62 -2.06 -5.93
N TYR A 124 -53.50 -2.07 -6.64
CA TYR A 124 -52.66 -0.88 -6.81
C TYR A 124 -53.36 0.24 -7.60
N ASN A 125 -54.05 -0.11 -8.68
CA ASN A 125 -54.83 0.83 -9.47
C ASN A 125 -55.91 1.51 -8.62
N ASN A 126 -56.64 0.74 -7.80
CA ASN A 126 -57.67 1.27 -6.90
C ASN A 126 -57.05 2.20 -5.84
N LEU A 127 -55.95 1.78 -5.22
CA LEU A 127 -55.25 2.58 -4.20
C LEU A 127 -54.73 3.91 -4.77
N VAL A 128 -54.11 3.88 -5.94
CA VAL A 128 -53.58 5.10 -6.59
C VAL A 128 -54.72 6.05 -6.94
N LYS A 129 -55.83 5.53 -7.48
CA LYS A 129 -57.02 6.33 -7.80
C LYS A 129 -57.60 7.00 -6.56
N GLU A 130 -57.71 6.27 -5.45
CA GLU A 130 -58.25 6.81 -4.20
C GLU A 130 -57.37 7.92 -3.63
N ILE A 131 -56.05 7.70 -3.55
CA ILE A 131 -55.11 8.72 -3.06
C ILE A 131 -55.07 9.93 -4.00
N ASN A 132 -55.02 9.73 -5.31
CA ASN A 132 -55.00 10.83 -6.27
C ASN A 132 -56.29 11.65 -6.20
N ASN A 133 -57.45 11.03 -5.98
CA ASN A 133 -58.71 11.75 -5.76
C ASN A 133 -58.68 12.61 -4.49
N GLN A 134 -58.14 12.07 -3.38
CA GLN A 134 -57.99 12.82 -2.13
C GLN A 134 -57.04 14.02 -2.30
N LEU A 135 -55.97 13.85 -3.07
CA LEU A 135 -54.97 14.87 -3.34
C LEU A 135 -55.31 15.78 -4.53
N LYS A 136 -56.45 15.55 -5.22
CA LYS A 136 -56.88 16.26 -6.44
C LYS A 136 -55.83 16.23 -7.57
N ILE A 137 -55.13 15.11 -7.71
CA ILE A 137 -54.11 14.87 -8.75
C ILE A 137 -54.76 14.16 -9.94
N GLN A 138 -54.41 14.55 -11.16
CA GLN A 138 -54.84 13.86 -12.38
C GLN A 138 -53.80 12.82 -12.82
N GLY A 139 -54.25 11.61 -13.18
CA GLY A 139 -53.39 10.53 -13.70
C GLY A 139 -53.44 9.25 -12.86
N ILE A 140 -52.99 8.13 -13.46
CA ILE A 140 -52.98 6.79 -12.83
C ILE A 140 -51.63 6.06 -12.98
N SER A 141 -50.60 6.71 -13.50
CA SER A 141 -49.28 6.07 -13.64
C SER A 141 -48.61 5.93 -12.28
N TYR A 142 -48.01 4.77 -12.05
CA TYR A 142 -47.23 4.49 -10.86
C TYR A 142 -46.13 3.47 -11.17
N ILE A 143 -45.13 3.46 -10.32
CA ILE A 143 -44.11 2.44 -10.27
C ILE A 143 -44.26 1.65 -8.97
N VAL A 144 -44.02 0.35 -9.05
CA VAL A 144 -43.93 -0.54 -7.91
C VAL A 144 -42.46 -0.88 -7.71
N ILE A 145 -41.94 -0.60 -6.52
CA ILE A 145 -40.54 -0.84 -6.16
C ILE A 145 -40.50 -1.96 -5.14
N LEU A 146 -39.78 -3.02 -5.47
CA LEU A 146 -39.44 -4.12 -4.58
C LEU A 146 -38.01 -3.95 -4.10
N ASN A 147 -37.83 -3.66 -2.82
CA ASN A 147 -36.52 -3.63 -2.18
C ASN A 147 -36.28 -4.95 -1.49
N ILE A 148 -35.30 -5.71 -1.97
CA ILE A 148 -35.01 -7.04 -1.48
C ILE A 148 -33.66 -6.99 -0.77
N SER A 149 -33.62 -7.52 0.45
CA SER A 149 -32.39 -7.64 1.23
C SER A 149 -32.19 -9.09 1.61
N VAL A 150 -30.99 -9.59 1.38
CA VAL A 150 -30.57 -10.95 1.74
C VAL A 150 -29.38 -10.83 2.67
N TYR A 151 -29.45 -11.51 3.82
CA TYR A 151 -28.32 -11.70 4.72
C TYR A 151 -28.08 -13.19 4.85
N ALA A 152 -26.85 -13.63 4.58
CA ALA A 152 -26.49 -15.03 4.65
C ALA A 152 -25.10 -15.20 5.26
N ASN A 153 -24.90 -16.29 5.99
CA ASN A 153 -23.59 -16.73 6.40
C ASN A 153 -23.22 -17.97 5.58
N LEU A 154 -22.20 -17.82 4.72
CA LEU A 154 -21.72 -18.88 3.85
C LEU A 154 -20.69 -19.72 4.60
N LYS A 155 -20.88 -21.04 4.66
CA LYS A 155 -19.97 -21.96 5.34
C LYS A 155 -19.10 -22.72 4.35
N TYR A 156 -17.80 -22.49 4.43
CA TYR A 156 -16.77 -23.23 3.68
C TYR A 156 -15.85 -23.98 4.65
N PRO A 157 -15.12 -25.01 4.18
CA PRO A 157 -14.14 -25.70 5.03
C PRO A 157 -13.05 -24.80 5.62
N TYR A 158 -12.79 -23.65 4.98
CA TYR A 158 -11.71 -22.73 5.34
C TYR A 158 -12.16 -21.54 6.18
N GLY A 159 -13.46 -21.38 6.42
CA GLY A 159 -14.02 -20.24 7.14
C GLY A 159 -15.51 -20.02 6.86
N GLU A 160 -16.11 -19.15 7.66
CA GLU A 160 -17.47 -18.66 7.45
C GLU A 160 -17.41 -17.19 7.00
N GLU A 161 -18.20 -16.84 5.98
CA GLU A 161 -18.25 -15.47 5.45
C GLU A 161 -19.68 -14.92 5.49
N PRO A 162 -19.94 -13.87 6.28
CA PRO A 162 -21.22 -13.18 6.25
C PRO A 162 -21.32 -12.30 5.02
N ILE A 163 -22.36 -12.51 4.22
CA ILE A 163 -22.68 -11.68 3.07
C ILE A 163 -23.97 -10.90 3.30
N TYR A 164 -24.02 -9.72 2.71
CA TYR A 164 -25.20 -8.88 2.71
C TYR A 164 -25.43 -8.29 1.33
N VAL A 165 -26.60 -8.58 0.78
CA VAL A 165 -27.00 -8.23 -0.59
C VAL A 165 -28.26 -7.38 -0.53
N ARG A 166 -28.28 -6.28 -1.28
CA ARG A 166 -29.44 -5.41 -1.44
C ARG A 166 -29.73 -5.19 -2.92
N ASP A 167 -30.92 -5.60 -3.33
CA ASP A 167 -31.39 -5.50 -4.69
C ASP A 167 -32.70 -4.70 -4.79
N GLY A 168 -32.99 -4.27 -6.01
CA GLY A 168 -34.19 -3.55 -6.36
C GLY A 168 -34.77 -4.05 -7.68
N ILE A 169 -36.09 -4.30 -7.69
CA ILE A 169 -36.85 -4.49 -8.92
C ILE A 169 -37.87 -3.37 -9.01
N VAL A 170 -37.91 -2.68 -10.15
CA VAL A 170 -38.97 -1.71 -10.43
C VAL A 170 -39.86 -2.26 -11.52
N ILE A 171 -41.15 -2.20 -11.25
CA ILE A 171 -42.21 -2.54 -12.19
C ILE A 171 -42.89 -1.21 -12.50
N GLU A 172 -42.70 -0.72 -13.72
CA GLU A 172 -43.35 0.51 -14.14
C GLU A 172 -44.68 0.16 -14.79
N ASN A 173 -45.76 0.77 -14.29
CA ASN A 173 -47.06 0.66 -14.89
C ASN A 173 -47.41 1.99 -15.57
N SER A 174 -47.23 2.02 -16.89
CA SER A 174 -47.58 3.16 -17.74
C SER A 174 -48.75 2.77 -18.63
N SER A 175 -49.97 3.07 -18.17
CA SER A 175 -51.22 2.71 -18.86
C SER A 175 -51.33 1.19 -19.13
N PHE A 176 -51.33 0.75 -20.39
CA PHE A 176 -51.50 -0.64 -20.81
C PHE A 176 -50.19 -1.43 -20.89
N ASN A 177 -49.05 -0.80 -20.57
CA ASN A 177 -47.73 -1.42 -20.64
C ASN A 177 -47.12 -1.59 -19.25
N ILE A 178 -46.63 -2.81 -19.01
CA ILE A 178 -45.83 -3.17 -17.84
C ILE A 178 -44.41 -3.41 -18.30
N SER A 179 -43.46 -2.60 -17.83
CA SER A 179 -42.03 -2.86 -17.95
C SER A 179 -41.49 -3.30 -16.59
N VAL A 180 -40.53 -4.22 -16.61
CA VAL A 180 -39.79 -4.62 -15.42
C VAL A 180 -38.32 -4.31 -15.65
N LEU A 181 -37.77 -3.47 -14.78
CA LEU A 181 -36.37 -3.10 -14.75
C LEU A 181 -35.75 -3.72 -13.50
N ASN A 182 -34.88 -4.70 -13.71
CA ASN A 182 -34.02 -5.23 -12.65
C ASN A 182 -32.81 -4.31 -12.55
N TYR A 183 -32.63 -3.65 -11.42
CA TYR A 183 -31.54 -2.68 -11.28
C TYR A 183 -30.19 -3.36 -11.08
N ASN A 184 -30.15 -4.54 -10.45
CA ASN A 184 -28.96 -5.40 -10.37
C ASN A 184 -29.36 -6.83 -9.95
N ASP A 185 -28.72 -7.82 -10.57
CA ASP A 185 -28.44 -9.09 -9.88
C ASP A 185 -27.19 -8.84 -9.03
N SER A 186 -27.29 -8.93 -7.71
CA SER A 186 -26.13 -8.67 -6.84
C SER A 186 -25.24 -9.89 -6.76
N THR A 187 -23.94 -9.65 -6.89
CA THR A 187 -22.90 -10.66 -6.75
C THR A 187 -21.92 -10.26 -5.66
N VAL A 188 -21.51 -11.23 -4.85
CA VAL A 188 -20.51 -11.05 -3.80
C VAL A 188 -19.48 -12.16 -3.95
N SER A 189 -18.21 -11.79 -3.99
CA SER A 189 -17.10 -12.73 -4.07
C SER A 189 -15.88 -12.26 -3.32
N GLY A 190 -15.03 -13.21 -2.93
CA GLY A 190 -13.79 -12.92 -2.23
C GLY A 190 -12.96 -14.19 -2.01
N SER A 191 -11.88 -14.04 -1.23
CA SER A 191 -10.90 -15.10 -1.00
C SER A 191 -10.61 -15.27 0.48
N PHE A 192 -10.45 -16.53 0.91
CA PHE A 192 -9.94 -16.88 2.22
C PHE A 192 -8.42 -16.87 2.20
N TYR A 193 -7.82 -16.28 3.23
CA TYR A 193 -6.37 -16.20 3.37
C TYR A 193 -5.90 -16.91 4.62
N ARG A 194 -4.76 -17.60 4.50
CA ARG A 194 -3.99 -18.09 5.63
C ARG A 194 -2.68 -17.31 5.73
N GLU A 195 -2.30 -16.98 6.95
CA GLU A 195 -0.97 -16.45 7.22
C GLU A 195 0.06 -17.60 7.13
N ILE A 196 1.04 -17.42 6.26
CA ILE A 196 2.20 -18.28 6.12
C ILE A 196 3.45 -17.48 6.45
N LEU A 197 4.44 -18.12 7.06
CA LEU A 197 5.74 -17.53 7.32
C LEU A 197 6.68 -17.87 6.17
N ILE A 198 7.15 -16.86 5.46
CA ILE A 198 8.12 -17.06 4.38
C ILE A 198 9.49 -16.69 4.89
N LYS A 199 10.44 -17.57 4.58
CA LYS A 199 11.85 -17.42 4.92
C LYS A 199 12.46 -16.38 3.96
N ALA A 200 12.83 -15.23 4.49
CA ALA A 200 13.57 -14.19 3.77
C ALA A 200 14.93 -13.98 4.43
N THR A 201 15.87 -13.40 3.69
CA THR A 201 17.15 -12.94 4.24
C THR A 201 17.05 -11.45 4.56
N SER A 202 17.47 -11.02 5.75
CA SER A 202 17.49 -9.61 6.16
C SER A 202 18.36 -8.72 5.28
N GLY A 203 19.25 -9.33 4.49
CA GLY A 203 20.27 -8.63 3.72
C GLY A 203 21.49 -8.30 4.58
N TYR A 204 22.58 -7.89 3.92
CA TYR A 204 23.80 -7.47 4.59
C TYR A 204 23.68 -6.04 5.10
N ASN A 205 24.19 -5.75 6.29
CA ASN A 205 24.32 -4.38 6.76
C ASN A 205 25.53 -3.71 6.08
N TYR A 206 25.24 -2.96 5.02
CA TYR A 206 26.24 -2.27 4.18
C TYR A 206 27.11 -1.26 4.93
N THR A 207 26.65 -0.75 6.08
CA THR A 207 27.43 0.19 6.91
C THR A 207 28.75 -0.42 7.38
N TYR A 208 28.78 -1.72 7.69
CA TYR A 208 30.03 -2.41 8.04
C TYR A 208 31.02 -2.44 6.87
N PHE A 209 30.53 -2.62 5.65
CA PHE A 209 31.37 -2.65 4.44
C PHE A 209 31.92 -1.26 4.11
N TYR A 210 31.11 -0.21 4.24
CA TYR A 210 31.58 1.17 4.09
C TYR A 210 32.64 1.50 5.15
N GLY A 211 32.40 1.16 6.42
CA GLY A 211 33.38 1.35 7.49
C GLY A 211 34.70 0.61 7.24
N ALA A 212 34.62 -0.63 6.76
CA ALA A 212 35.81 -1.41 6.39
C ALA A 212 36.63 -0.73 5.28
N PHE A 213 35.94 -0.28 4.22
CA PHE A 213 36.57 0.40 3.09
C PHE A 213 37.31 1.68 3.54
N PHE A 214 36.67 2.49 4.37
CA PHE A 214 37.28 3.71 4.93
C PHE A 214 38.53 3.40 5.77
N LEU A 215 38.49 2.38 6.63
CA LEU A 215 39.64 2.01 7.47
C LEU A 215 40.82 1.48 6.65
N ILE A 216 40.54 0.72 5.59
CA ILE A 216 41.58 0.22 4.68
C ILE A 216 42.23 1.38 3.93
N LEU A 217 41.44 2.30 3.37
CA LEU A 217 41.95 3.51 2.72
C LEU A 217 42.79 4.37 3.65
N PHE A 218 42.33 4.58 4.89
CA PHE A 218 43.07 5.35 5.89
C PHE A 218 44.38 4.64 6.32
N GLY A 219 44.36 3.31 6.42
CA GLY A 219 45.55 2.52 6.68
C GLY A 219 46.60 2.65 5.59
N ILE A 220 46.18 2.68 4.32
CA ILE A 220 47.05 2.87 3.16
C ILE A 220 47.55 4.31 3.09
N SER A 221 46.70 5.32 3.30
CA SER A 221 47.13 6.72 3.23
C SER A 221 48.14 7.06 4.33
N ALA A 222 47.99 6.53 5.53
CA ALA A 222 48.94 6.69 6.62
C ALA A 222 50.34 6.11 6.30
N PHE A 223 50.44 5.12 5.41
CA PHE A 223 51.73 4.58 4.93
C PHE A 223 52.47 5.58 4.04
N PHE A 224 51.74 6.38 3.26
CA PHE A 224 52.32 7.37 2.35
C PHE A 224 52.61 8.73 3.02
N ILE A 225 52.22 8.93 4.28
CA ILE A 225 52.67 10.07 5.10
C ILE A 225 54.11 9.79 5.53
N VAL A 226 55.05 10.00 4.62
CA VAL A 226 56.49 10.03 4.93
C VAL A 226 56.78 11.33 5.66
N THR A 227 57.11 11.27 6.95
CA THR A 227 57.71 12.41 7.66
C THR A 227 59.00 12.80 6.92
N PRO A 228 59.08 14.02 6.34
CA PRO A 228 60.24 14.39 5.57
C PRO A 228 61.47 14.46 6.48
N ASP A 229 62.55 13.81 6.06
CA ASP A 229 63.81 13.75 6.79
C ASP A 229 64.33 15.17 7.10
N ALA A 230 64.41 15.51 8.38
CA ALA A 230 64.87 16.80 8.88
C ALA A 230 66.25 17.17 8.30
N MET A 231 67.12 16.18 8.10
CA MET A 231 68.46 16.34 7.52
C MET A 231 68.40 16.76 6.05
N LYS A 232 67.43 16.26 5.29
CA LYS A 232 67.22 16.65 3.89
C LYS A 232 66.65 18.07 3.78
N ILE A 233 65.80 18.46 4.73
CA ILE A 233 65.22 19.81 4.78
C ILE A 233 66.26 20.86 5.14
N ILE A 234 67.04 20.66 6.20
CA ILE A 234 68.05 21.64 6.63
C ILE A 234 69.14 21.83 5.57
N ASN A 235 69.57 20.75 4.90
CA ASN A 235 70.59 20.82 3.85
C ASN A 235 70.16 21.71 2.67
N ARG A 236 68.88 21.65 2.28
CA ARG A 236 68.35 22.51 1.20
C ARG A 236 68.30 23.99 1.59
N ASN A 237 68.12 24.28 2.88
CA ASN A 237 67.87 25.64 3.36
C ASN A 237 69.11 26.31 3.97
N SER A 238 70.17 25.56 4.26
CA SER A 238 71.43 26.07 4.81
C SER A 238 72.35 26.71 3.77
N ILE A 239 73.23 27.61 4.21
CA ILE A 239 74.34 28.17 3.41
C ILE A 239 75.65 27.56 3.92
N ARG A 240 76.60 27.21 3.05
CA ARG A 240 77.92 26.72 3.49
C ARG A 240 78.77 27.89 3.98
N GLY A 241 79.39 27.78 5.15
CA GLY A 241 80.20 28.85 5.75
C GLY A 241 81.33 28.35 6.64
N PRO A 242 82.11 29.27 7.23
CA PRO A 242 83.23 28.96 8.11
C PRO A 242 82.77 28.30 9.43
N PRO A 243 83.69 27.75 10.25
CA PRO A 243 83.34 27.26 11.59
C PRO A 243 82.77 28.38 12.48
N PRO A 244 81.96 28.03 13.50
CA PRO A 244 81.31 29.00 14.37
C PRO A 244 82.32 29.92 15.08
N PRO A 245 82.01 31.22 15.26
CA PRO A 245 82.88 32.14 15.99
C PRO A 245 83.15 31.66 17.42
N THR A 246 84.42 31.61 17.81
CA THR A 246 84.85 31.20 19.17
C THR A 246 84.71 32.31 20.22
N ASN A 247 84.49 33.54 19.77
CA ASN A 247 84.49 34.72 20.64
C ASN A 247 83.07 35.12 21.11
N MET A 248 82.06 34.28 20.80
CA MET A 248 80.65 34.48 21.14
C MET A 248 80.15 33.36 22.04
N THR A 249 79.17 33.66 22.88
CA THR A 249 78.51 32.66 23.73
C THR A 249 77.85 31.59 22.86
N GLN A 250 78.16 30.31 23.09
CA GLN A 250 77.64 29.20 22.29
C GLN A 250 76.61 28.40 23.08
N ILE A 251 75.44 28.14 22.47
CA ILE A 251 74.40 27.25 22.99
C ILE A 251 74.33 26.00 22.11
N LYS A 252 74.66 24.84 22.67
CA LYS A 252 74.56 23.54 21.98
C LYS A 252 73.11 23.05 21.99
N VAL A 253 72.57 22.78 20.81
CA VAL A 253 71.24 22.20 20.61
C VAL A 253 71.41 20.72 20.26
N ASN A 254 70.85 19.85 21.10
CA ASN A 254 71.09 18.40 21.01
C ASN A 254 70.23 17.69 19.95
N SER A 255 69.14 18.31 19.50
CA SER A 255 68.22 17.75 18.49
C SER A 255 68.17 18.63 17.24
N LEU A 256 68.28 18.01 16.07
CA LEU A 256 68.17 18.69 14.78
C LEU A 256 66.78 19.33 14.60
N GLU A 257 65.73 18.66 15.09
CA GLU A 257 64.37 19.18 14.99
C GLU A 257 64.18 20.46 15.78
N ASP A 258 64.74 20.51 17.00
CA ASP A 258 64.65 21.70 17.84
C ASP A 258 65.52 22.82 17.30
N PHE A 259 66.69 22.49 16.74
CA PHE A 259 67.52 23.46 16.01
C PHE A 259 66.73 24.08 14.84
N MET A 260 66.01 23.26 14.07
CA MET A 260 65.16 23.76 12.97
C MET A 260 63.97 24.58 13.45
N LYS A 261 63.34 24.23 14.58
CA LYS A 261 62.27 25.05 15.19
C LYS A 261 62.81 26.40 15.64
N MET A 262 63.98 26.43 16.29
CA MET A 262 64.63 27.67 16.72
C MET A 262 65.03 28.53 15.51
N MET A 263 65.59 27.92 14.46
CA MET A 263 65.91 28.61 13.22
C MET A 263 64.68 29.30 12.60
N ARG A 264 63.53 28.61 12.58
CA ARG A 264 62.26 29.20 12.11
C ARG A 264 61.76 30.32 13.04
N HIS A 265 61.83 30.11 14.36
CA HIS A 265 61.37 31.08 15.35
C HIS A 265 62.15 32.41 15.26
N TYR A 266 63.47 32.34 15.12
CA TYR A 266 64.35 33.51 14.99
C TYR A 266 64.47 34.02 13.54
N ASN A 267 63.74 33.42 12.59
CA ASN A 267 63.84 33.69 11.15
C ASN A 267 65.29 33.76 10.65
N ALA A 268 66.14 32.88 11.17
CA ALA A 268 67.56 32.82 10.88
C ALA A 268 67.83 31.76 9.80
N ARG A 269 68.96 31.87 9.10
CA ARG A 269 69.39 30.87 8.12
C ARG A 269 70.56 30.08 8.67
N ALA A 270 70.45 28.75 8.66
CA ALA A 270 71.52 27.87 9.12
C ALA A 270 72.76 27.99 8.24
N ILE A 271 73.93 28.06 8.88
CA ILE A 271 75.24 27.99 8.26
C ILE A 271 75.79 26.59 8.49
N ARG A 272 76.04 25.86 7.40
CA ARG A 272 76.62 24.52 7.41
C ARG A 272 78.14 24.62 7.42
N PHE A 273 78.76 23.93 8.37
CA PHE A 273 80.20 23.73 8.47
C PHE A 273 80.49 22.22 8.58
N ASP A 274 81.77 21.83 8.64
CA ASP A 274 82.16 20.44 8.43
C ASP A 274 81.59 19.46 9.49
N SER A 275 81.39 19.92 10.72
CA SER A 275 80.87 19.09 11.82
C SER A 275 79.45 19.44 12.29
N GLY A 276 78.71 20.28 11.55
CA GLY A 276 77.32 20.57 11.91
C GLY A 276 76.68 21.79 11.23
N TYR A 277 75.72 22.39 11.92
CA TYR A 277 75.04 23.64 11.55
C TYR A 277 75.05 24.63 12.70
N TYR A 278 75.13 25.92 12.41
CA TYR A 278 74.90 26.96 13.40
C TYR A 278 74.14 28.15 12.82
N PHE A 279 73.52 28.95 13.66
CA PHE A 279 73.07 30.28 13.29
C PHE A 279 73.39 31.26 14.42
N ILE A 280 73.46 32.54 14.08
CA ILE A 280 73.76 33.60 15.04
C ILE A 280 72.52 34.47 15.19
N HIS A 281 72.10 34.69 16.43
CA HIS A 281 71.05 35.63 16.77
C HIS A 281 71.44 36.34 18.07
N ASP A 282 71.37 37.68 18.09
CA ASP A 282 71.73 38.52 19.24
C ASP A 282 73.07 38.17 19.91
N ASN A 283 74.14 38.04 19.09
CA ASN A 283 75.50 37.68 19.53
C ASN A 283 75.64 36.32 20.24
N VAL A 284 74.63 35.45 20.14
CA VAL A 284 74.68 34.06 20.60
C VAL A 284 74.72 33.12 19.41
N VAL A 285 75.63 32.14 19.46
CA VAL A 285 75.76 31.09 18.45
C VAL A 285 74.96 29.88 18.90
N TYR A 286 73.90 29.55 18.18
CA TYR A 286 73.17 28.30 18.37
C TYR A 286 73.79 27.23 17.48
N LEU A 287 74.23 26.12 18.06
CA LEU A 287 75.07 25.13 17.41
C LEU A 287 74.43 23.73 17.49
N TYR A 288 74.26 23.10 16.35
CA TYR A 288 73.99 21.67 16.22
C TYR A 288 75.22 20.97 15.63
N SER A 289 75.72 19.95 16.32
CA SER A 289 76.87 19.14 15.90
C SER A 289 76.38 17.74 15.48
N TYR A 290 76.97 17.15 14.42
CA TYR A 290 76.69 15.76 14.04
C TYR A 290 77.16 14.75 15.09
N ASN A 291 78.20 15.12 15.83
CA ASN A 291 78.70 14.37 16.97
C ASN A 291 78.24 15.12 18.23
N SER A 292 76.97 14.91 18.60
CA SER A 292 76.45 15.35 19.89
C SER A 292 76.77 14.35 20.98
#